data_AF-A0AAD5YFM0-F1
#
_entry.id   AF-A0AAD5YFM0-F1
#
_cell.length_a   1.000
_cell.length_b   1.000
_cell.length_c   1.000
_cell.angle_alpha   90.00
_cell.angle_beta   90.00
_cell.angle_gamma   90.00
#
_symmetry.space_group_name_H-M   'P 1'
#
loop_
_entity.id
_entity.type
_entity.pdbx_description
1 polymer ?
#
loop_
_entity_poly.entity_id
_entity_poly.type
_entity_poly.pdbx_seq_one_letter_code
_entity_poly.pdbx_strand_id
1 'polypeptide(L)'
;MQRGTLFENVIFGEVICKAFFRQHGQSMGIKYAAYFNEDGGIPLVTLALIATTVHCAINEWDAGVHRNVDFTEIEYGPLYRSYLSTLEDWRRFTSTCSETTKKLQQRILSNCRASAGATIQKVHGRGPVLDMAVFEANEPL
;
A
#
# COMPACT_ATOMS: atom_id res chain seq x y z
N MET A 1 -3.95 -16.17 -14.72
CA MET A 1 -2.70 -15.47 -14.33
C MET A 1 -2.92 -13.98 -14.47
N GLN A 2 -3.22 -13.26 -13.38
CA GLN A 2 -3.19 -11.79 -13.40
C GLN A 2 -1.73 -11.36 -13.28
N ARG A 3 -1.18 -10.76 -14.34
CA ARG A 3 0.08 -10.01 -14.25
C ARG A 3 -0.22 -8.74 -13.48
N GLY A 4 -0.15 -8.81 -12.16
CA GLY A 4 -0.31 -7.63 -11.30
C GLY A 4 0.90 -6.72 -11.47
N THR A 5 0.66 -5.44 -11.70
CA THR A 5 1.71 -4.42 -11.60
C THR A 5 2.19 -4.29 -10.15
N LEU A 6 3.38 -3.75 -9.89
CA LEU A 6 4.00 -3.73 -8.55
C LEU A 6 3.06 -3.20 -7.45
N PHE A 7 2.25 -2.18 -7.78
CA PHE A 7 1.30 -1.52 -6.90
C PHE A 7 -0.06 -2.22 -6.76
N GLU A 8 -0.27 -3.33 -7.47
CA GLU A 8 -1.44 -4.20 -7.30
C GLU A 8 -1.29 -5.19 -6.15
N ASN A 9 -0.13 -5.22 -5.49
CA ASN A 9 0.05 -6.04 -4.31
C ASN A 9 -0.96 -5.63 -3.23
N VAL A 10 -1.64 -6.62 -2.66
CA VAL A 10 -2.67 -6.46 -1.63
C VAL A 10 -2.17 -5.66 -0.42
N ILE A 11 -0.85 -5.70 -0.14
CA ILE A 11 -0.25 -5.00 1.00
C ILE A 11 -0.48 -3.49 0.92
N PHE A 12 -0.39 -2.87 -0.27
CA PHE A 12 -0.61 -1.43 -0.41
C PHE A 12 -2.05 -1.06 -0.06
N GLY A 13 -3.01 -1.82 -0.56
CA GLY A 13 -4.43 -1.63 -0.25
C GLY A 13 -4.72 -1.83 1.24
N GLU A 14 -4.17 -2.90 1.85
CA GLU A 14 -4.36 -3.17 3.27
C GLU A 14 -3.80 -2.07 4.16
N VAL A 15 -2.57 -1.61 3.90
CA VAL A 15 -1.94 -0.54 4.68
C VAL A 15 -2.74 0.75 4.53
N ILE A 16 -3.21 1.09 3.33
CA ILE A 16 -4.08 2.27 3.11
C ILE A 16 -5.37 2.16 3.90
N CYS A 17 -6.06 1.02 3.84
CA CYS A 17 -7.32 0.86 4.55
C CYS A 17 -7.10 0.91 6.08
N LYS A 18 -6.03 0.28 6.59
CA LYS A 18 -5.68 0.31 8.02
C LYS A 18 -5.27 1.71 8.50
N ALA A 19 -4.51 2.46 7.70
CA ALA A 19 -4.00 3.77 8.06
C ALA A 19 -5.09 4.85 8.01
N PHE A 20 -5.89 4.86 6.94
CA PHE A 20 -6.80 5.98 6.66
C PHE A 20 -8.28 5.67 6.85
N PHE A 21 -8.69 4.40 6.93
CA PHE A 21 -10.11 4.00 6.89
C PHE A 21 -10.55 3.12 8.09
N ARG A 22 -9.64 2.77 9.00
CA ARG A 22 -9.88 1.82 10.10
C ARG A 22 -10.96 2.25 11.10
N GLN A 23 -11.06 3.53 11.45
CA GLN A 23 -11.97 4.00 12.48
C GLN A 23 -13.26 4.53 11.85
N HIS A 24 -14.30 3.70 11.78
CA HIS A 24 -15.61 4.06 11.19
C HIS A 24 -16.07 5.48 11.60
N GLY A 25 -16.63 6.25 10.65
CA GLY A 25 -17.20 7.59 10.85
C GLY A 25 -16.22 8.69 11.30
N GLN A 26 -15.08 8.34 11.88
CA GLN A 26 -14.06 9.26 12.38
C GLN A 26 -12.73 9.18 11.62
N SER A 27 -12.60 8.21 10.72
CA SER A 27 -11.39 7.96 9.94
C SER A 27 -11.12 9.10 8.97
N MET A 28 -9.83 9.37 8.77
CA MET A 28 -9.37 10.45 7.88
C MET A 28 -9.96 10.29 6.47
N GLY A 29 -10.02 9.07 5.95
CA GLY A 29 -10.57 8.74 4.65
C GLY A 29 -12.08 8.98 4.51
N ILE A 30 -12.82 9.07 5.62
CA ILE A 30 -14.25 9.44 5.63
C ILE A 30 -14.41 10.94 5.88
N LYS A 31 -13.76 11.51 6.90
CA LYS A 31 -13.87 12.95 7.23
C LYS A 31 -13.36 13.84 6.11
N TYR A 32 -12.24 13.45 5.51
CA TYR A 32 -11.56 14.19 4.46
C TYR A 32 -11.77 13.52 3.10
N ALA A 33 -12.96 12.95 2.87
CA ALA A 33 -13.29 12.22 1.65
C ALA A 33 -13.03 13.02 0.37
N ALA A 34 -13.15 14.35 0.42
CA ALA A 34 -12.79 15.23 -0.69
C ALA A 34 -11.35 14.99 -1.19
N TYR A 35 -10.38 14.95 -0.28
CA TYR A 35 -8.96 14.75 -0.59
C TYR A 35 -8.63 13.33 -1.08
N PHE A 36 -9.45 12.33 -0.72
CA PHE A 36 -9.26 10.95 -1.17
C PHE A 36 -10.05 10.60 -2.44
N ASN A 37 -10.83 11.55 -2.98
CA ASN A 37 -11.74 11.31 -4.09
C ASN A 37 -11.72 12.40 -5.18
N GLU A 38 -10.75 13.32 -5.17
CA GLU A 38 -10.66 14.41 -6.17
C GLU A 38 -10.70 13.87 -7.60
N ASP A 39 -9.91 12.82 -7.89
CA ASP A 39 -9.84 12.16 -9.20
C ASP A 39 -10.70 10.86 -9.27
N GLY A 40 -11.59 10.66 -8.29
CA GLY A 40 -12.42 9.46 -8.17
C GLY A 40 -11.69 8.20 -7.69
N GLY A 41 -10.46 8.31 -7.19
CA GLY A 41 -9.67 7.21 -6.64
C GLY A 41 -8.62 7.71 -5.64
N ILE A 42 -7.93 6.80 -4.94
CA ILE A 42 -6.86 7.17 -4.00
C ILE A 42 -5.79 8.01 -4.71
N PRO A 43 -5.37 9.17 -4.16
CA PRO A 43 -4.33 10.00 -4.75
C PRO A 43 -3.00 9.26 -4.96
N LEU A 44 -2.27 9.59 -6.04
CA LEU A 44 -0.94 9.03 -6.28
C LEU A 44 0.05 9.37 -5.16
N VAL A 45 -0.08 10.56 -4.56
CA VAL A 45 0.72 10.98 -3.40
C VAL A 45 0.52 10.03 -2.21
N THR A 46 -0.69 9.54 -1.97
CA THR A 46 -0.97 8.55 -0.93
C THR A 46 -0.33 7.20 -1.26
N LEU A 47 -0.39 6.77 -2.52
CA LEU A 47 0.26 5.53 -2.97
C LEU A 47 1.79 5.61 -2.84
N ALA A 48 2.39 6.73 -3.22
CA ALA A 48 3.83 6.98 -3.07
C ALA A 48 4.24 6.96 -1.60
N LEU A 49 3.46 7.59 -0.72
CA LEU A 49 3.71 7.59 0.72
C LEU A 49 3.72 6.16 1.27
N ILE A 50 2.72 5.36 0.92
CA ILE A 50 2.61 3.98 1.40
C ILE A 50 3.72 3.11 0.84
N ALA A 51 4.13 3.29 -0.41
CA ALA A 51 5.30 2.60 -0.96
C ALA A 51 6.59 2.94 -0.22
N THR A 52 6.74 4.20 0.17
CA THR A 52 7.86 4.65 0.98
C THR A 52 7.81 4.03 2.38
N THR A 53 6.64 3.96 3.00
CA THR A 53 6.45 3.32 4.32
C THR A 53 6.72 1.82 4.26
N VAL A 54 6.28 1.12 3.20
CA VAL A 54 6.57 -0.31 3.01
C VAL A 54 8.08 -0.51 2.81
N HIS A 55 8.75 0.37 2.06
CA HIS A 55 10.20 0.31 1.93
C HIS A 55 10.91 0.54 3.26
N CYS A 56 10.49 1.54 4.05
CA CYS A 56 11.01 1.76 5.40
C CYS A 56 10.83 0.51 6.28
N ALA A 57 9.66 -0.11 6.25
CA ALA A 57 9.40 -1.34 6.98
C ALA A 57 10.28 -2.50 6.50
N ILE A 58 10.66 -2.56 5.21
CA ILE A 58 11.64 -3.53 4.71
C ILE A 58 13.03 -3.22 5.27
N ASN A 59 13.43 -1.94 5.28
CA ASN A 59 14.73 -1.51 5.80
C ASN A 59 14.91 -1.81 7.30
N GLU A 60 13.82 -1.75 8.08
CA GLU A 60 13.84 -2.16 9.50
C GLU A 60 14.31 -3.61 9.69
N TRP A 61 14.17 -4.46 8.68
CA TRP A 61 14.52 -5.88 8.71
C TRP A 61 15.73 -6.24 7.83
N ASP A 62 16.37 -5.26 7.18
CA ASP A 62 17.43 -5.50 6.19
C ASP A 62 18.64 -6.28 6.75
N ALA A 63 18.99 -6.03 8.01
CA ALA A 63 20.10 -6.72 8.69
C ALA A 63 19.71 -8.11 9.26
N GLY A 64 18.52 -8.63 8.96
CA GLY A 64 17.98 -9.87 9.55
C GLY A 64 17.58 -9.73 11.03
N VAL A 65 17.75 -8.54 11.62
CA VAL A 65 17.35 -8.19 12.99
C VAL A 65 16.55 -6.91 12.91
N HIS A 66 15.39 -6.88 13.58
CA HIS A 66 14.54 -5.69 13.63
C HIS A 66 15.30 -4.51 14.25
N ARG A 67 15.38 -3.40 13.51
CA ARG A 67 15.85 -2.11 14.01
C ARG A 67 14.73 -1.11 13.84
N ASN A 68 14.50 -0.31 14.88
CA ASN A 68 13.59 0.82 14.76
C ASN A 68 14.28 1.87 13.87
N VAL A 69 13.72 2.11 12.68
CA VAL A 69 14.19 3.14 11.75
C VAL A 69 13.17 4.26 11.77
N ASP A 70 13.63 5.49 12.00
CA ASP A 70 12.72 6.64 12.04
C ASP A 70 12.24 6.96 10.62
N PHE A 71 10.91 6.94 10.43
CA PHE A 71 10.31 7.36 9.16
C PHE A 71 10.33 8.89 9.04
N THR A 72 11.48 9.45 8.62
CA THR A 72 11.68 10.89 8.48
C THR A 72 11.69 11.37 7.04
N GLU A 73 11.30 12.62 6.81
CA GLU A 73 11.37 13.24 5.48
C GLU A 73 12.81 13.38 4.97
N ILE A 74 13.78 13.60 5.88
CA ILE A 74 15.19 13.77 5.51
C ILE A 74 15.71 12.49 4.84
N GLU A 75 15.39 11.33 5.43
CA GLU A 75 15.89 10.04 4.98
C GLU A 75 15.06 9.46 3.81
N TYR A 76 13.73 9.51 3.93
CA TYR A 76 12.83 8.86 2.98
C TYR A 76 12.19 9.81 1.95
N GLY A 77 12.36 11.13 2.10
CA GLY A 77 11.84 12.12 1.16
C GLY A 77 12.34 11.97 -0.29
N PRO A 78 13.64 11.71 -0.54
CA PRO A 78 14.13 11.42 -1.88
C PRO A 78 13.46 10.19 -2.49
N LEU A 79 13.28 9.14 -1.70
CA LEU A 79 12.64 7.89 -2.13
C LEU A 79 11.14 8.10 -2.43
N TYR A 80 10.45 8.83 -1.57
CA TYR A 80 9.05 9.24 -1.80
C TYR A 80 8.89 9.97 -3.13
N ARG A 81 9.74 10.97 -3.41
CA ARG A 81 9.71 11.71 -4.68
C ARG A 81 9.97 10.79 -5.87
N SER A 82 10.89 9.84 -5.74
CA SER A 82 11.16 8.83 -6.78
C SER A 82 9.94 7.96 -7.05
N TYR A 83 9.26 7.47 -6.01
CA TYR A 83 8.03 6.69 -6.17
C TYR A 83 6.91 7.51 -6.78
N LEU A 84 6.75 8.77 -6.38
CA LEU A 84 5.75 9.66 -6.94
C LEU A 84 6.00 9.91 -8.43
N SER A 85 7.24 10.23 -8.83
CA SER A 85 7.61 10.39 -10.23
C SER A 85 7.31 9.12 -11.04
N THR A 86 7.66 7.95 -10.51
CA THR A 86 7.39 6.67 -11.16
C THR A 86 5.89 6.43 -11.35
N LEU A 87 5.08 6.75 -10.34
CA LEU A 87 3.62 6.63 -10.40
C LEU A 87 3.00 7.63 -11.38
N GLU A 88 3.52 8.84 -11.47
CA GLU A 88 3.09 9.86 -12.44
C GLU A 88 3.43 9.46 -13.87
N ASP A 89 4.66 8.99 -14.11
CA ASP A 89 5.10 8.48 -15.41
C ASP A 89 4.27 7.26 -15.83
N TRP A 90 3.97 6.37 -14.88
CA TRP A 90 3.09 5.24 -15.13
C TRP A 90 1.65 5.68 -15.42
N ARG A 91 1.10 6.67 -14.70
CA ARG A 91 -0.22 7.27 -15.00
C ARG A 91 -0.24 7.87 -16.41
N ARG A 92 0.82 8.58 -16.81
CA ARG A 92 0.96 9.16 -18.17
C ARG A 92 0.98 8.06 -19.22
N PHE A 93 1.84 7.05 -19.06
CA PHE A 93 1.95 5.92 -19.98
C PHE A 93 0.63 5.16 -20.11
N THR A 94 -0.03 4.89 -18.99
CA THR A 94 -1.32 4.18 -18.97
C THR A 94 -2.42 5.03 -19.57
N SER A 95 -2.48 6.34 -19.34
CA SER A 95 -3.52 7.19 -19.97
C SER A 95 -3.56 7.12 -21.50
N THR A 96 -2.45 6.77 -22.15
CA THR A 96 -2.37 6.59 -23.61
C THR A 96 -2.71 5.17 -24.07
N CYS A 97 -2.53 4.17 -23.21
CA CYS A 97 -2.54 2.75 -23.59
C CYS A 97 -3.60 1.90 -22.86
N SER A 98 -4.05 2.29 -21.66
CA SER A 98 -5.00 1.59 -20.79
C SER A 98 -5.36 2.39 -19.52
N GLU A 99 -6.61 2.37 -19.07
CA GLU A 99 -7.04 2.98 -17.79
C GLU A 99 -6.62 2.22 -16.51
N THR A 100 -5.51 1.45 -16.54
CA THR A 100 -5.13 0.52 -15.46
C THR A 100 -4.88 1.24 -14.14
N THR A 101 -4.13 2.36 -14.16
CA THR A 101 -3.79 3.13 -12.95
C THR A 101 -5.04 3.68 -12.27
N LYS A 102 -5.96 4.24 -13.06
CA LYS A 102 -7.23 4.76 -12.56
C LYS A 102 -8.10 3.66 -11.95
N LYS A 103 -8.19 2.51 -12.62
CA LYS A 103 -8.91 1.32 -12.10
C LYS A 103 -8.30 0.84 -10.78
N LEU A 104 -6.97 0.87 -10.64
CA LEU A 104 -6.31 0.51 -9.39
C LEU A 104 -6.67 1.47 -8.26
N GLN A 105 -6.54 2.79 -8.48
CA GLN A 105 -6.88 3.82 -7.50
C GLN A 105 -8.35 3.72 -7.04
N GLN A 106 -9.26 3.50 -7.99
CA GLN A 106 -10.69 3.29 -7.73
C GLN A 106 -10.95 2.02 -6.94
N ARG A 107 -10.31 0.90 -7.33
CA ARG A 107 -10.46 -0.40 -6.65
C ARG A 107 -10.01 -0.32 -5.20
N ILE A 108 -8.85 0.28 -4.93
CA ILE A 108 -8.36 0.46 -3.55
C ILE A 108 -9.32 1.32 -2.75
N LEU A 109 -9.77 2.46 -3.30
CA LEU A 109 -10.71 3.35 -2.61
C LEU A 109 -12.03 2.65 -2.29
N SER A 110 -12.60 1.92 -3.24
CA SER A 110 -13.83 1.14 -3.06
C SER A 110 -13.67 0.08 -1.96
N ASN A 111 -12.57 -0.66 -1.98
CA ASN A 111 -12.27 -1.68 -0.97
C ASN A 111 -12.09 -1.07 0.43
N CYS A 112 -11.41 0.08 0.52
CA CYS A 112 -11.23 0.77 1.80
C CYS A 112 -12.54 1.38 2.33
N ARG A 113 -13.41 1.89 1.47
CA ARG A 113 -14.75 2.35 1.89
C ARG A 113 -15.63 1.19 2.33
N ALA A 114 -15.62 0.08 1.62
CA ALA A 114 -16.36 -1.12 1.99
C ALA A 114 -15.90 -1.66 3.35
N SER A 115 -14.58 -1.69 3.60
CA SER A 115 -14.01 -2.11 4.90
C SER A 115 -14.16 -1.07 6.01
N ALA A 116 -14.40 0.20 5.68
CA ALA A 116 -14.74 1.22 6.68
C ALA A 116 -16.19 1.12 7.15
N GLY A 117 -17.09 0.56 6.33
CA GLY A 117 -18.52 0.33 6.64
C GLY A 117 -18.85 -1.10 7.08
N ALA A 118 -18.02 -2.08 6.75
CA ALA A 118 -18.09 -3.43 7.28
C ALA A 118 -17.07 -3.57 8.42
N THR A 119 -17.55 -3.89 9.62
CA THR A 119 -16.71 -4.55 10.64
C THR A 119 -15.93 -5.64 9.93
N ILE A 120 -14.62 -5.45 9.71
CA ILE A 120 -13.76 -6.51 9.18
C ILE A 120 -13.83 -7.59 10.25
N GLN A 121 -14.71 -8.57 10.06
CA GLN A 121 -14.58 -9.84 10.76
C GLN A 121 -13.16 -10.29 10.45
N LYS A 122 -12.38 -10.59 11.49
CA LYS A 122 -11.09 -11.25 11.34
C LYS A 122 -11.29 -12.37 10.34
N VAL A 123 -10.76 -12.20 9.13
CA VAL A 123 -10.60 -13.32 8.23
C VAL A 123 -9.58 -14.20 8.95
N HIS A 124 -10.07 -15.20 9.69
CA HIS A 124 -9.29 -16.34 10.14
C HIS A 124 -8.97 -17.20 8.91
N GLY A 125 -8.32 -16.60 7.92
CA GLY A 125 -7.59 -17.30 6.90
C GLY A 125 -6.18 -17.44 7.45
N ARG A 126 -5.81 -18.65 7.86
CA ARG A 126 -4.40 -19.06 7.89
C ARG A 126 -3.82 -18.83 6.48
N GLY A 127 -3.37 -17.61 6.20
CA GLY A 127 -2.18 -17.48 5.37
C GLY A 127 -1.06 -18.25 6.07
N PRO A 128 -0.09 -18.83 5.33
CA PRO A 128 1.06 -19.43 5.98
C PRO A 128 1.63 -18.38 6.94
N VAL A 129 1.62 -18.71 8.22
CA VAL A 129 2.39 -17.95 9.20
C VAL A 129 3.80 -18.01 8.65
N LEU A 130 4.41 -16.84 8.40
CA LEU A 130 5.84 -16.75 8.16
C LEU A 130 6.52 -17.11 9.48
N ASP A 131 6.51 -18.41 9.75
CA ASP A 131 7.27 -19.08 10.77
C ASP A 131 8.70 -19.19 10.26
N MET A 132 9.68 -19.04 11.16
CA MET A 132 11.10 -19.26 10.89
C MET A 132 11.34 -20.63 10.23
N ALA A 133 10.48 -21.62 10.49
CA ALA A 133 10.51 -22.93 9.85
C ALA A 133 10.34 -22.90 8.31
N VAL A 134 9.74 -21.86 7.74
CA VAL A 134 9.60 -21.70 6.26
C VAL A 134 10.91 -21.20 5.63
N PHE A 135 11.71 -20.44 6.38
CA PHE A 135 13.01 -19.94 5.92
C PHE A 135 14.14 -20.98 6.07
N GLU A 136 14.03 -21.88 7.06
CA GLU A 136 15.02 -22.96 7.29
C GLU A 136 14.90 -24.11 6.27
N ALA A 137 13.84 -24.17 5.46
CA ALA A 137 13.59 -25.26 4.53
C ALA A 137 14.39 -25.17 3.21
N ASN A 138 15.39 -24.29 3.09
CA ASN A 138 16.19 -24.16 1.87
C ASN A 138 17.68 -23.99 2.17
N GLU A 139 18.27 -24.91 2.93
CA GLU A 139 19.71 -25.19 2.85
C GLU A 139 19.97 -26.24 1.75
N PRO A 140 20.81 -25.95 0.75
CA PRO A 140 21.26 -26.97 -0.19
C PRO A 140 22.37 -27.83 0.45
N LEU A 141 22.23 -29.16 0.35
CA LEU A 141 23.36 -30.10 0.37
C LEU A 141 23.92 -30.24 -1.05
#